data_AF-A0A918E8A2-F1
#
_entry.id   AF-A0A918E8A2-F1
#
_cell.length_a   1.000
_cell.length_b   1.000
_cell.length_c   1.000
_cell.angle_alpha   90.00
_cell.angle_beta   90.00
_cell.angle_gamma   90.00
#
_symmetry.space_group_name_H-M   'P 1'
#
loop_
_entity.id
_entity.type
_entity.pdbx_description
1 polymer ?
#
loop_
_entity_poly.entity_id
_entity_poly.type
_entity_poly.pdbx_seq_one_letter_code
_entity_poly.pdbx_strand_id
1 'polypeptide(L)' 'MLRPIEGAEQIARSLVNLEGRLHKLTLLERTVNGQPGLIAQQDGITVSVYAFDTAGDRMQHIWAVRNPDKLRPWTMGPQR' A
#
# COMPACT_ATOMS: atom_id res chain seq x y z
N MET A 1 -7.92 17.50 6.62
CA MET A 1 -8.26 16.92 5.30
C MET A 1 -6.96 16.45 4.64
N LEU A 2 -6.88 15.19 4.22
CA LEU A 2 -5.80 14.75 3.34
C LEU A 2 -6.21 15.12 1.90
N ARG A 3 -5.34 15.81 1.17
CA ARG A 3 -5.55 16.06 -0.26
C ARG A 3 -4.86 14.95 -1.05
N PRO A 4 -5.49 14.39 -2.09
CA PRO A 4 -4.83 13.44 -2.95
C PRO A 4 -3.60 14.08 -3.60
N ILE A 5 -2.57 13.27 -3.83
CA ILE A 5 -1.43 13.65 -4.65
C ILE A 5 -1.79 13.26 -6.08
N GLU A 6 -1.79 14.23 -6.97
CA GLU A 6 -2.19 14.05 -8.37
C GLU A 6 -0.97 14.19 -9.29
N GLY A 7 -0.95 13.41 -10.37
CA GLY A 7 0.12 13.41 -11.37
C GLY A 7 1.26 12.42 -11.08
N ALA A 8 1.69 11.71 -12.13
CA ALA A 8 2.67 10.63 -12.03
C ALA A 8 4.02 11.09 -11.45
N GLU A 9 4.50 12.28 -11.82
CA GLU A 9 5.76 12.82 -11.29
C GLU A 9 5.67 13.06 -9.77
N GLN A 10 4.58 13.66 -9.31
CA GLN A 10 4.40 13.97 -7.89
C GLN A 10 4.24 12.69 -7.07
N ILE A 11 3.53 11.70 -7.63
CA ILE A 11 3.43 10.35 -7.03
C ILE A 11 4.81 9.70 -6.93
N ALA A 12 5.59 9.69 -8.01
CA ALA A 12 6.93 9.10 -8.02
C ALA A 12 7.85 9.78 -7.00
N ARG A 13 7.87 11.12 -6.96
CA ARG A 13 8.64 11.90 -5.99
C ARG A 13 8.22 11.58 -4.54
N SER A 14 6.93 11.45 -4.29
CA SER A 14 6.42 11.06 -2.98
C SER A 14 6.83 9.65 -2.58
N LEU A 15 6.87 8.69 -3.53
CA LEU A 15 7.35 7.34 -3.27
C LEU A 15 8.86 7.30 -2.97
N VAL A 16 9.67 8.05 -3.73
CA VAL A 16 11.13 8.19 -3.46
C VAL A 16 11.37 8.80 -2.08
N ASN A 17 10.62 9.82 -1.69
CA ASN A 17 10.74 10.40 -0.34
C ASN A 17 10.36 9.41 0.78
N LEU A 18 9.58 8.37 0.47
CA LEU A 18 9.23 7.31 1.40
C LEU A 18 10.24 6.16 1.41
N GLU A 19 11.21 6.14 0.50
CA GLU A 19 12.19 5.08 0.30
C GLU A 19 12.90 4.69 1.60
N GLY A 20 13.42 5.66 2.37
CA GLY A 20 14.09 5.39 3.65
C GLY A 20 13.19 4.74 4.71
N ARG A 21 11.86 4.92 4.61
CA ARG A 21 10.88 4.24 5.48
C ARG A 21 10.52 2.87 4.93
N LEU A 22 10.41 2.73 3.62
CA LEU A 22 10.09 1.47 2.94
C LEU A 22 11.20 0.43 3.10
N HIS A 23 12.47 0.85 3.18
CA HIS A 23 13.61 -0.05 3.40
C HIS A 23 13.51 -0.89 4.69
N LYS A 24 12.73 -0.45 5.67
CA LYS A 24 12.52 -1.18 6.94
C LYS A 24 11.27 -2.08 6.89
N LEU A 25 10.58 -2.12 5.77
CA LEU A 25 9.30 -2.82 5.60
C LEU A 25 9.46 -3.95 4.58
N THR A 26 8.86 -5.09 4.90
CA THR A 26 8.65 -6.18 3.94
C THR A 26 7.40 -5.85 3.13
N LEU A 27 7.53 -5.73 1.81
CA LEU A 27 6.39 -5.57 0.91
C LEU A 27 5.99 -6.93 0.34
N LEU A 28 4.71 -7.30 0.45
CA LEU A 28 4.17 -8.55 -0.07
C LEU A 28 3.00 -8.27 -1.00
N GLU A 29 2.99 -8.90 -2.17
CA GLU A 29 1.87 -8.84 -3.11
C GLU A 29 0.64 -9.55 -2.55
N ARG A 30 -0.51 -8.90 -2.62
CA ARG A 30 -1.80 -9.45 -2.16
C ARG A 30 -2.94 -8.95 -3.03
N THR A 31 -4.00 -9.76 -3.11
CA THR A 31 -5.27 -9.29 -3.64
C THR A 31 -5.97 -8.43 -2.59
N VAL A 32 -6.29 -7.19 -2.94
CA VAL A 32 -7.03 -6.24 -2.09
C VAL A 32 -8.34 -5.93 -2.80
N ASN A 33 -9.47 -6.29 -2.20
CA ASN A 33 -10.81 -6.10 -2.79
C ASN A 33 -10.94 -6.68 -4.23
N GLY A 34 -10.28 -7.80 -4.51
CA GLY A 34 -10.29 -8.42 -5.85
C GLY A 34 -9.36 -7.78 -6.87
N GLN A 35 -8.58 -6.76 -6.49
CA GLN A 35 -7.62 -6.06 -7.36
C GLN A 35 -6.18 -6.30 -6.88
N PRO A 36 -5.17 -6.04 -7.73
CA PRO A 36 -3.77 -6.04 -7.31
C PRO A 36 -3.52 -5.08 -6.14
N GLY A 37 -2.64 -5.48 -5.22
CA GLY A 37 -2.30 -4.70 -4.05
C GLY A 37 -1.01 -5.16 -3.37
N LEU A 38 -0.56 -4.39 -2.38
CA LEU A 38 0.55 -4.74 -1.51
C LEU A 38 0.12 -4.65 -0.05
N ILE A 39 0.76 -5.45 0.80
CA ILE A 39 0.84 -5.18 2.23
C ILE A 39 2.28 -4.83 2.59
N ALA A 40 2.46 -3.84 3.45
CA ALA A 40 3.75 -3.53 4.06
C ALA A 40 3.74 -4.03 5.50
N GLN A 41 4.74 -4.83 5.84
CA GLN A 41 4.92 -5.40 7.16
C GLN A 41 6.18 -4.85 7.83
N GLN A 42 6.08 -4.53 9.10
CA GLN A 42 7.21 -4.28 9.97
C GLN A 42 7.25 -5.40 11.00
N ASP A 43 8.38 -6.12 11.08
CA ASP A 43 8.53 -7.27 11.99
C ASP A 43 7.38 -8.30 11.89
N GLY A 44 6.88 -8.52 10.66
CA GLY A 44 5.75 -9.42 10.36
C GLY A 44 4.35 -8.85 10.62
N ILE A 45 4.25 -7.65 11.19
CA ILE A 45 2.98 -6.97 11.47
C ILE A 45 2.61 -6.06 10.30
N THR A 46 1.40 -6.23 9.75
CA THR A 46 0.91 -5.35 8.67
C THR A 46 0.68 -3.93 9.19
N VAL A 47 1.45 -2.97 8.67
CA VAL A 47 1.40 -1.54 9.04
C VAL A 47 0.82 -0.67 7.93
N SER A 48 0.71 -1.18 6.70
CA SER A 48 0.03 -0.50 5.60
C SER A 48 -0.52 -1.51 4.61
N VAL A 49 -1.65 -1.17 4.00
CA VAL A 49 -2.19 -1.86 2.81
C VAL A 49 -2.24 -0.85 1.67
N TYR A 50 -1.74 -1.25 0.52
CA TYR A 50 -1.76 -0.47 -0.71
C TYR A 50 -2.72 -1.14 -1.69
N ALA A 51 -3.77 -0.42 -2.09
CA ALA A 51 -4.67 -0.86 -3.15
C ALA A 51 -4.34 -0.07 -4.41
N PHE A 52 -4.41 -0.76 -5.55
CA PHE A 52 -4.22 -0.14 -6.86
C PHE A 52 -5.50 -0.26 -7.68
N ASP A 53 -5.76 0.80 -8.44
CA ASP A 53 -6.72 0.77 -9.53
C ASP A 53 -5.95 0.98 -10.83
N THR A 54 -6.13 0.04 -11.76
CA THR A 54 -5.39 -0.04 -13.01
C THR A 54 -6.35 -0.01 -14.20
N ALA A 55 -6.04 0.79 -15.20
CA ALA A 55 -6.66 0.74 -16.52
C ALA A 55 -5.65 0.17 -17.52
N GLY A 56 -5.82 -1.11 -17.86
CA GLY A 56 -4.87 -1.83 -18.72
C GLY A 56 -3.50 -1.97 -18.05
N ASP A 57 -2.47 -1.43 -18.69
CA ASP A 57 -1.07 -1.47 -18.23
C ASP A 57 -0.68 -0.29 -17.33
N ARG A 58 -1.62 0.63 -17.02
CA ARG A 58 -1.35 1.84 -16.23
C ARG A 58 -2.12 1.86 -14.92
N MET A 59 -1.41 2.20 -13.83
CA MET A 59 -2.03 2.55 -12.55
C MET A 59 -2.65 3.95 -12.62
N GLN A 60 -3.93 4.05 -12.27
CA GLN A 60 -4.67 5.32 -12.20
C GLN A 60 -4.70 5.87 -10.77
N HIS A 61 -4.88 4.99 -9.79
CA HIS A 61 -4.97 5.39 -8.39
C HIS A 61 -4.19 4.44 -7.48
N ILE A 62 -3.64 5.01 -6.42
CA ILE A 62 -2.98 4.29 -5.35
C ILE A 62 -3.57 4.77 -4.03
N TRP A 63 -4.09 3.85 -3.23
CA TRP A 63 -4.55 4.14 -1.87
C TRP A 63 -3.63 3.49 -0.85
N ALA A 64 -3.04 4.30 0.04
CA ALA A 64 -2.27 3.80 1.18
C ALA A 64 -3.13 3.86 2.45
N VAL A 65 -3.59 2.70 2.91
CA VAL A 65 -4.40 2.57 4.12
C VAL A 65 -3.48 2.24 5.30
N ARG A 66 -3.44 3.15 6.28
CA ARG A 66 -2.66 3.01 7.52
C ARG A 66 -3.50 3.08 8.80
N ASN A 67 -4.81 3.21 8.67
CA ASN A 67 -5.72 3.27 9.82
C ASN A 67 -5.71 1.90 10.53
N PRO A 68 -5.28 1.81 11.81
CA PRO A 68 -5.22 0.55 12.56
C PRO A 68 -6.52 -0.23 12.55
N ASP A 69 -7.67 0.45 12.61
CA ASP A 69 -8.99 -0.19 12.62
C ASP A 69 -9.29 -0.92 11.30
N LYS A 70 -8.82 -0.36 10.18
CA LYS A 70 -8.94 -0.98 8.86
C LYS A 70 -7.88 -2.06 8.61
N LEU A 71 -6.80 -2.07 9.40
CA LEU A 71 -5.71 -3.03 9.28
C LEU A 71 -5.92 -4.30 10.09
N ARG A 72 -6.79 -4.31 11.11
CA ARG A 72 -7.06 -5.50 11.94
C ARG A 72 -7.29 -6.80 11.14
N PRO A 73 -8.05 -6.80 10.02
CA PRO A 73 -8.24 -8.01 9.21
C PRO A 73 -6.96 -8.51 8.53
N TRP A 74 -5.98 -7.64 8.35
CA TRP A 74 -4.69 -7.92 7.69
C TRP A 74 -3.58 -8.33 8.66
N THR A 75 -3.82 -8.20 9.96
CA THR A 75 -2.91 -8.66 11.03
C THR A 75 -3.10 -10.16 11.31
N MET A 76 -4.26 -10.71 10.94
CA MET A 76 -4.57 -12.13 11.01
C MET A 76 -4.49 -12.76 9.62
N GLY A 77 -3.27 -12.92 9.09
CA GLY A 77 -3.11 -13.75 7.90
C GLY A 77 -3.55 -15.19 8.19
N PRO A 78 -4.19 -15.92 7.26
CA PRO A 78 -4.42 -17.35 7.45
C PRO A 78 -3.07 -18.05 7.67
N GLN A 79 -2.98 -18.86 8.73
CA GLN A 79 -1.97 -19.91 8.81
C GLN A 79 -2.35 -20.98 7.80
N ARG A 80 -1.87 -20.86 6.56
CA ARG A 80 -1.53 -21.95 5.62
C ARG A 80 -1.39 -21.42 4.20
#